data_AF-A0A8H4KX45-F1
#
_entry.id   AF-A0A8H4KX45-F1
#
_cell.length_a   1.000
_cell.length_b   1.000
_cell.length_c   1.000
_cell.angle_alpha   90.00
_cell.angle_beta   90.00
_cell.angle_gamma   90.00
#
_symmetry.space_group_name_H-M   'P 1'
#
loop_
_entity.id
_entity.type
_entity.pdbx_description
1 polymer ?
#
loop_
_entity_poly.entity_id
_entity_poly.type
_entity_poly.pdbx_seq_one_letter_code
_entity_poly.pdbx_strand_id
1 'polypeptide(L)'
;MVHSLLDRISKNGNLLLNISPTAAGLLPDEQVQVLRDIGDFLGRYGESVYNTRAWDIYGEGPNKAGGGSFTAPLQGNSSDVRFTRNKDADVLYVTVLGWPDDDHVSINSLGSDAAVDFKNLKSIQLLGDEAGQYHEVSDWEQFKDALDISLPAQPAESLAYVLKLSFDGNIPVPQPQLGAAVFSATSATGRGVTLGEGSFNEVFLDDAGPKPGAIRFIRVSSGTKLTVYSNGDLSGDSKEFDSGEHSVDEGSVGSIKVSKA
;
A
#
# COMPACT_ATOMS: atom_id res chain seq x y z
N MET A 1 -4.11 7.38 17.96
CA MET A 1 -5.18 7.51 16.94
C MET A 1 -4.63 7.59 15.52
N VAL A 2 -3.51 8.30 15.30
CA VAL A 2 -2.84 8.40 13.99
C VAL A 2 -2.59 7.04 13.34
N HIS A 3 -2.09 6.03 14.07
CA HIS A 3 -1.85 4.70 13.49
C HIS A 3 -3.13 4.03 12.97
N SER A 4 -4.26 4.20 13.65
CA SER A 4 -5.55 3.72 13.16
C SER A 4 -5.97 4.44 11.88
N LEU A 5 -5.75 5.77 11.78
CA LEU A 5 -6.03 6.53 10.57
C LEU A 5 -5.19 6.01 9.39
N LEU A 6 -3.87 5.90 9.58
CA LEU A 6 -2.93 5.39 8.57
C LEU A 6 -3.29 3.97 8.10
N ASP A 7 -3.74 3.10 9.00
CA ASP A 7 -4.21 1.76 8.65
C ASP A 7 -5.52 1.76 7.85
N ARG A 8 -6.43 2.72 8.07
CA ARG A 8 -7.67 2.79 7.28
C ARG A 8 -7.44 3.38 5.89
N ILE A 9 -6.67 4.46 5.77
CA ILE A 9 -6.40 5.10 4.48
C ILE A 9 -5.65 4.17 3.52
N SER A 10 -4.69 3.39 4.04
CA SER A 10 -3.94 2.42 3.26
C SER A 10 -4.79 1.25 2.78
N LYS A 11 -5.91 0.97 3.44
CA LYS A 11 -6.90 -0.06 3.08
C LYS A 11 -8.09 0.50 2.29
N ASN A 12 -7.87 1.60 1.56
CA ASN A 12 -8.86 2.25 0.70
C ASN A 12 -10.10 2.77 1.45
N GLY A 13 -9.92 3.27 2.67
CA GLY A 13 -11.02 3.75 3.52
C GLY A 13 -10.78 5.13 4.14
N ASN A 14 -11.83 5.65 4.77
CA ASN A 14 -11.77 6.86 5.61
C ASN A 14 -11.94 6.49 7.09
N LEU A 15 -11.46 7.35 7.98
CA LEU A 15 -11.74 7.26 9.41
C LEU A 15 -12.61 8.44 9.84
N LEU A 16 -13.83 8.16 10.30
CA LEU A 16 -14.68 9.12 11.00
C LEU A 16 -14.47 8.95 12.51
N LEU A 17 -13.83 9.93 13.14
CA LEU A 17 -13.55 9.91 14.58
C LEU A 17 -14.68 10.60 15.35
N ASN A 18 -15.31 9.86 16.27
CA ASN A 18 -16.27 10.44 17.21
C ASN A 18 -15.54 11.16 18.37
N ILE A 19 -16.07 12.31 18.77
CA ILE A 19 -15.70 13.02 20.00
C ILE A 19 -16.92 13.11 20.92
N SER A 20 -16.70 13.27 22.22
CA SER A 20 -17.75 13.17 23.24
C SER A 20 -17.68 14.35 24.20
N PRO A 21 -18.35 15.47 23.89
CA PRO A 21 -18.55 16.55 24.84
C PRO A 21 -19.27 16.07 26.10
N THR A 22 -19.03 16.74 27.22
CA THR A 22 -19.76 16.52 28.47
C THR A 22 -21.23 16.93 28.33
N ALA A 23 -22.08 16.59 29.30
CA ALA A 23 -23.49 17.02 29.33
C ALA A 23 -23.66 18.54 29.34
N ALA A 24 -22.64 19.29 29.79
CA ALA A 24 -22.61 20.76 29.76
C ALA A 24 -22.12 21.32 28.40
N GLY A 25 -21.81 20.47 27.42
CA GLY A 25 -21.32 20.85 26.10
C GLY A 25 -19.82 21.18 26.03
N LEU A 26 -19.06 20.94 27.11
CA LEU A 26 -17.61 21.18 27.15
C LEU A 26 -16.83 19.98 26.62
N LEU A 27 -15.80 20.22 25.81
CA LEU A 27 -14.89 19.17 25.34
C LEU A 27 -13.79 18.92 26.40
N PRO A 28 -13.62 17.68 26.90
CA PRO A 28 -12.54 17.35 27.85
C PRO A 28 -11.15 17.61 27.27
N ASP A 29 -10.21 18.05 28.12
CA ASP A 29 -8.85 18.42 27.71
C ASP A 29 -8.09 17.25 27.09
N GLU A 30 -8.35 16.02 27.53
CA GLU A 30 -7.73 14.81 26.97
C GLU A 30 -8.15 14.62 25.49
N GLN A 31 -9.39 14.94 25.14
CA GLN A 31 -9.84 14.87 23.75
C GLN A 31 -9.26 16.00 22.91
N VAL A 32 -9.12 17.20 23.49
CA VAL A 32 -8.44 18.32 22.83
C VAL A 32 -7.00 17.96 22.49
N GLN A 33 -6.27 17.35 23.43
CA GLN A 33 -4.88 16.95 23.20
C GLN A 33 -4.78 15.93 22.06
N VAL A 34 -5.60 14.88 22.07
CA VAL A 34 -5.63 13.89 20.98
C VAL A 34 -5.90 14.54 19.61
N LEU A 35 -6.83 15.51 19.55
CA LEU A 35 -7.11 16.22 18.31
C LEU A 35 -5.96 17.11 17.85
N ARG A 36 -5.24 17.75 18.79
CA ARG A 36 -4.03 18.52 18.48
C ARG A 36 -2.92 17.63 17.95
N ASP A 37 -2.64 16.49 18.60
CA ASP A 37 -1.60 15.56 18.15
C ASP A 37 -1.90 15.01 16.73
N ILE A 38 -3.19 14.74 16.43
CA ILE A 38 -3.62 14.38 15.08
C ILE A 38 -3.41 15.54 14.11
N GLY A 39 -3.77 16.76 14.52
CA GLY A 39 -3.60 17.98 13.73
C GLY A 39 -2.14 18.27 13.40
N ASP A 40 -1.24 18.11 14.36
CA ASP A 40 0.21 18.30 14.19
C ASP A 40 0.78 17.29 13.19
N PHE A 41 0.41 16.01 13.32
CA PHE A 41 0.79 14.98 12.37
C PHE A 41 0.28 15.28 10.95
N LEU A 42 -0.99 15.62 10.80
CA LEU A 42 -1.60 15.90 9.49
C LEU A 42 -1.13 17.23 8.89
N GLY A 43 -0.77 18.21 9.72
CA GLY A 43 -0.19 19.47 9.28
C GLY A 43 1.20 19.27 8.66
N ARG A 44 1.98 18.34 9.23
CA ARG A 44 3.35 18.03 8.77
C ARG A 44 3.40 17.01 7.64
N TYR A 45 2.67 15.89 7.79
CA TYR A 45 2.72 14.74 6.88
C TYR A 45 1.43 14.56 6.07
N GLY A 46 0.59 15.59 5.99
CA GLY A 46 -0.68 15.54 5.24
C GLY A 46 -0.53 15.17 3.76
N GLU A 47 0.66 15.37 3.16
CA GLU A 47 0.97 14.94 1.79
C GLU A 47 0.81 13.42 1.58
N SER A 48 1.11 12.58 2.58
CA SER A 48 0.94 11.12 2.48
C SER A 48 -0.48 10.66 2.80
N VAL A 49 -1.37 11.56 3.21
CA VAL A 49 -2.73 11.25 3.67
C VAL A 49 -3.79 11.85 2.76
N TYR A 50 -3.76 13.16 2.57
CA TYR A 50 -4.77 13.87 1.78
C TYR A 50 -4.52 13.70 0.29
N ASN A 51 -5.61 13.53 -0.47
CA ASN A 51 -5.56 13.34 -1.92
C ASN A 51 -4.74 12.14 -2.42
N THR A 52 -4.30 11.26 -1.51
CA THR A 52 -3.70 9.97 -1.88
C THR A 52 -4.78 8.92 -2.14
N ARG A 53 -4.32 7.74 -2.49
CA ARG A 53 -5.12 6.53 -2.67
C ARG A 53 -4.36 5.35 -2.09
N ALA A 54 -5.09 4.26 -1.82
CA ALA A 54 -4.45 3.01 -1.47
C ALA A 54 -3.53 2.52 -2.60
N TRP A 55 -2.47 1.85 -2.20
CA TRP A 55 -1.73 0.96 -3.08
C TRP A 55 -2.34 -0.45 -3.02
N ASP A 56 -1.88 -1.35 -3.87
CA ASP A 56 -2.41 -2.71 -3.96
C ASP A 56 -2.08 -3.54 -2.69
N ILE A 57 -1.01 -3.14 -2.00
CA ILE A 57 -0.58 -3.66 -0.71
C ILE A 57 -0.75 -2.53 0.30
N TYR A 58 -1.48 -2.77 1.39
CA TYR A 58 -1.78 -1.71 2.38
C TYR A 58 -0.60 -1.42 3.33
N GLY A 59 0.28 -2.40 3.55
CA GLY A 59 1.34 -2.27 4.53
C GLY A 59 1.96 -3.60 4.93
N GLU A 60 3.02 -3.51 5.72
CA GLU A 60 3.80 -4.64 6.22
C GLU A 60 4.03 -4.48 7.73
N GLY A 61 4.52 -5.54 8.35
CA GLY A 61 4.79 -5.58 9.80
C GLY A 61 3.89 -6.50 10.61
N PRO A 62 4.28 -6.75 11.87
CA PRO A 62 3.58 -7.70 12.75
C PRO A 62 2.29 -7.13 13.34
N ASN A 63 2.17 -5.80 13.50
CA ASN A 63 1.03 -5.19 14.17
C ASN A 63 -0.08 -4.88 13.16
N LYS A 64 -1.11 -5.72 13.18
CA LYS A 64 -2.27 -5.62 12.28
C LYS A 64 -3.51 -5.30 13.09
N ALA A 65 -4.33 -4.41 12.54
CA ALA A 65 -5.67 -4.25 13.08
C ALA A 65 -6.47 -5.54 12.86
N GLY A 66 -7.17 -6.00 13.89
CA GLY A 66 -8.05 -7.16 13.79
C GLY A 66 -9.25 -6.93 12.87
N GLY A 67 -9.92 -8.02 12.49
CA GLY A 67 -11.24 -8.03 11.88
C GLY A 67 -12.29 -8.59 12.85
N GLY A 68 -13.54 -8.14 12.74
CA GLY A 68 -14.63 -8.58 13.61
C GLY A 68 -14.78 -7.73 14.88
N SER A 69 -14.82 -8.37 16.05
CA SER A 69 -15.07 -7.67 17.32
C SER A 69 -13.89 -6.78 17.72
N PHE A 70 -14.18 -5.52 18.03
CA PHE A 70 -13.16 -4.53 18.38
C PHE A 70 -12.72 -4.67 19.84
N THR A 71 -11.41 -4.73 20.06
CA THR A 71 -10.80 -4.74 21.41
C THR A 71 -10.07 -3.43 21.71
N ALA A 72 -9.17 -3.01 20.82
CA ALA A 72 -8.36 -1.82 20.97
C ALA A 72 -7.97 -1.24 19.60
N PRO A 73 -7.68 0.08 19.52
CA PRO A 73 -7.14 0.69 18.30
C PRO A 73 -5.75 0.12 17.99
N LEU A 74 -5.37 0.14 16.70
CA LEU A 74 -4.04 -0.27 16.28
C LEU A 74 -2.98 0.64 16.90
N GLN A 75 -1.94 0.02 17.46
CA GLN A 75 -0.69 0.68 17.81
C GLN A 75 0.45 -0.11 17.15
N GLY A 76 1.01 0.44 16.08
CA GLY A 76 2.24 -0.07 15.48
C GLY A 76 3.49 0.58 16.08
N ASN A 77 4.63 0.16 15.56
CA ASN A 77 5.97 0.65 15.90
C ASN A 77 6.86 0.71 14.64
N SER A 78 8.18 0.82 14.81
CA SER A 78 9.14 0.89 13.70
C SER A 78 9.18 -0.35 12.80
N SER A 79 8.64 -1.49 13.24
CA SER A 79 8.51 -2.70 12.42
C SER A 79 7.27 -2.70 11.51
N ASP A 80 6.46 -1.63 11.53
CA ASP A 80 5.24 -1.53 10.74
C ASP A 80 5.31 -0.38 9.74
N VAL A 81 4.96 -0.67 8.49
CA VAL A 81 4.80 0.33 7.44
C VAL A 81 3.37 0.32 6.89
N ARG A 82 2.88 1.49 6.47
CA ARG A 82 1.62 1.65 5.74
C ARG A 82 1.88 2.42 4.45
N PHE A 83 1.24 1.97 3.38
CA PHE A 83 1.42 2.53 2.05
C PHE A 83 0.24 3.39 1.63
N THR A 84 0.55 4.50 0.99
CA THR A 84 -0.38 5.26 0.15
C THR A 84 0.36 5.70 -1.10
N ARG A 85 -0.37 6.08 -2.14
CA ARG A 85 0.22 6.57 -3.39
C ARG A 85 -0.52 7.79 -3.90
N ASN A 86 0.10 8.59 -4.75
CA ASN A 86 -0.58 9.72 -5.39
C ASN A 86 -1.54 9.26 -6.50
N LYS A 87 -2.35 10.17 -7.04
CA LYS A 87 -3.36 9.82 -8.06
C LYS A 87 -2.73 9.42 -9.40
N ASP A 88 -1.59 10.00 -9.73
CA ASP A 88 -0.84 9.72 -10.97
C ASP A 88 -0.09 8.39 -10.92
N ALA A 89 -0.02 7.76 -9.74
CA ALA A 89 0.59 6.46 -9.49
C ALA A 89 2.09 6.39 -9.83
N ASP A 90 2.80 7.50 -9.65
CA ASP A 90 4.26 7.65 -9.82
C ASP A 90 4.97 8.02 -8.50
N VAL A 91 4.22 8.22 -7.41
CA VAL A 91 4.76 8.45 -6.06
C VAL A 91 4.15 7.47 -5.06
N LEU A 92 5.01 6.69 -4.39
CA LEU A 92 4.67 5.83 -3.27
C LEU A 92 5.12 6.47 -1.96
N TYR A 93 4.20 6.62 -1.02
CA TYR A 93 4.50 7.01 0.35
C TYR A 93 4.59 5.76 1.23
N VAL A 94 5.67 5.66 1.98
CA VAL A 94 5.94 4.59 2.94
C VAL A 94 5.96 5.24 4.32
N THR A 95 4.90 5.01 5.10
CA THR A 95 4.78 5.58 6.44
C THR A 95 5.16 4.54 7.49
N VAL A 96 6.30 4.71 8.15
CA VAL A 96 6.76 3.85 9.26
C VAL A 96 6.17 4.33 10.58
N LEU A 97 5.60 3.42 11.38
CA LEU A 97 4.81 3.74 12.57
C LEU A 97 5.65 3.97 13.86
N GLY A 98 6.93 4.26 13.68
CA GLY A 98 7.91 4.59 14.72
C GLY A 98 9.29 4.80 14.10
N TRP A 99 10.19 5.50 14.79
CA TRP A 99 11.57 5.61 14.32
C TRP A 99 12.32 4.29 14.58
N PRO A 100 12.99 3.69 13.59
CA PRO A 100 13.76 2.47 13.80
C PRO A 100 15.08 2.76 14.55
N ASP A 101 15.41 1.95 15.56
CA ASP A 101 16.61 2.15 16.40
C ASP A 101 17.92 1.88 15.65
N ASP A 102 17.84 1.11 14.55
CA ASP A 102 18.97 0.83 13.66
C ASP A 102 19.05 1.82 12.49
N ASP A 103 18.15 2.81 12.41
CA ASP A 103 18.04 3.76 11.30
C ASP A 103 17.75 3.09 9.94
N HIS A 104 17.22 1.86 9.90
CA HIS A 104 16.86 1.17 8.66
C HIS A 104 15.35 0.96 8.50
N VAL A 105 14.85 1.09 7.27
CA VAL A 105 13.49 0.66 6.88
C VAL A 105 13.59 -0.33 5.73
N SER A 106 13.16 -1.56 5.99
CA SER A 106 13.09 -2.62 4.99
C SER A 106 11.67 -2.77 4.44
N ILE A 107 11.52 -2.78 3.12
CA ILE A 107 10.23 -2.89 2.41
C ILE A 107 10.21 -4.18 1.60
N ASN A 108 9.52 -5.20 2.08
CA ASN A 108 9.57 -6.54 1.52
C ASN A 108 8.94 -6.61 0.13
N SER A 109 7.84 -5.87 -0.09
CA SER A 109 7.12 -5.81 -1.37
C SER A 109 7.93 -5.13 -2.48
N LEU A 110 9.13 -4.65 -2.16
CA LEU A 110 10.02 -3.94 -3.07
C LEU A 110 11.38 -4.65 -3.25
N GLY A 111 11.55 -5.84 -2.64
CA GLY A 111 12.69 -6.71 -2.90
C GLY A 111 12.69 -7.28 -4.33
N SER A 112 13.84 -7.79 -4.77
CA SER A 112 13.97 -8.36 -6.12
C SER A 112 13.21 -9.69 -6.30
N ASP A 113 12.93 -10.45 -5.22
CA ASP A 113 12.04 -11.62 -5.27
C ASP A 113 10.57 -11.22 -5.53
N ALA A 114 10.20 -9.96 -5.26
CA ALA A 114 8.91 -9.39 -5.66
C ALA A 114 8.90 -8.95 -7.14
N ALA A 115 9.92 -9.31 -7.93
CA ALA A 115 10.07 -8.97 -9.35
C ALA A 115 9.99 -7.46 -9.64
N VAL A 116 10.44 -6.64 -8.68
CA VAL A 116 10.54 -5.18 -8.79
C VAL A 116 11.92 -4.79 -9.31
N ASP A 117 11.97 -3.88 -10.26
CA ASP A 117 13.19 -3.25 -10.80
C ASP A 117 13.15 -1.75 -10.51
N PHE A 118 14.27 -1.18 -10.06
CA PHE A 118 14.40 0.23 -9.71
C PHE A 118 15.03 1.10 -10.79
N LYS A 119 15.14 0.63 -12.04
CA LYS A 119 15.59 1.46 -13.17
C LYS A 119 14.82 2.77 -13.33
N ASN A 120 13.56 2.82 -12.91
CA ASN A 120 12.74 4.02 -12.95
C ASN A 120 12.60 4.73 -11.60
N LEU A 121 13.30 4.31 -10.54
CA LEU A 121 13.31 5.04 -9.28
C LEU A 121 14.13 6.32 -9.44
N LYS A 122 13.48 7.47 -9.23
CA LYS A 122 14.09 8.79 -9.39
C LYS A 122 14.70 9.31 -8.10
N SER A 123 13.99 9.15 -6.98
CA SER A 123 14.43 9.62 -5.67
C SER A 123 13.72 8.92 -4.53
N ILE A 124 14.42 8.83 -3.40
CA ILE A 124 13.85 8.50 -2.09
C ILE A 124 14.09 9.71 -1.19
N GLN A 125 13.03 10.19 -0.53
CA GLN A 125 13.09 11.35 0.37
C GLN A 125 12.40 11.04 1.69
N LEU A 126 12.98 11.48 2.81
CA LEU A 126 12.30 11.53 4.10
C LEU A 126 11.63 12.91 4.25
N LEU A 127 10.34 12.95 4.59
CA LEU A 127 9.66 14.21 4.88
C LEU A 127 10.22 14.81 6.20
N GLY A 128 10.50 16.12 6.16
CA GLY A 128 11.18 16.87 7.23
C GLY A 128 10.26 17.42 8.32
N ASP A 129 10.68 18.51 8.97
CA ASP A 129 10.00 19.11 10.14
C ASP A 129 8.72 19.85 9.82
N GLU A 130 8.61 20.35 8.60
CA GLU A 130 7.46 21.08 8.11
C GLU A 130 7.00 20.51 6.76
N ALA A 131 5.72 20.71 6.43
CA ALA A 131 5.18 20.30 5.14
C ALA A 131 5.98 20.92 3.99
N GLY A 132 6.37 20.10 3.01
CA GLY A 132 7.19 20.50 1.86
C GLY A 132 8.70 20.53 2.13
N GLN A 133 9.16 20.17 3.33
CA GLN A 133 10.57 19.88 3.59
C GLN A 133 10.87 18.41 3.29
N TYR A 134 11.98 18.16 2.62
CA TYR A 134 12.43 16.83 2.21
C TYR A 134 13.92 16.68 2.47
N HIS A 135 14.33 15.54 3.00
CA HIS A 135 15.71 15.11 3.14
C HIS A 135 15.97 13.99 2.15
N GLU A 136 16.91 14.17 1.23
CA GLU A 136 17.30 13.12 0.28
C GLU A 136 17.85 11.90 1.01
N VAL A 137 17.46 10.72 0.55
CA VAL A 137 17.93 9.43 1.04
C VAL A 137 18.70 8.75 -0.09
N SER A 138 20.02 8.80 0.00
CA SER A 138 20.91 8.28 -1.04
C SER A 138 21.42 6.86 -0.78
N ASP A 139 21.34 6.39 0.46
CA ASP A 139 21.85 5.09 0.87
C ASP A 139 20.70 4.09 1.00
N TRP A 140 20.61 3.22 -0.01
CA TRP A 140 19.62 2.15 -0.09
C TRP A 140 20.17 1.02 -0.96
N GLU A 141 19.74 -0.20 -0.67
CA GLU A 141 20.12 -1.38 -1.42
C GLU A 141 18.91 -2.29 -1.63
N GLN A 142 18.74 -2.81 -2.84
CA GLN A 142 17.73 -3.82 -3.11
C GLN A 142 18.32 -5.21 -2.89
N PHE A 143 17.84 -5.88 -1.85
CA PHE A 143 18.11 -7.29 -1.60
C PHE A 143 17.04 -8.18 -2.25
N LYS A 144 17.14 -9.48 -2.01
CA LYS A 144 16.13 -10.44 -2.50
C LYS A 144 14.78 -10.21 -1.85
N ASP A 145 14.79 -10.12 -0.54
CA ASP A 145 13.63 -10.10 0.33
C ASP A 145 13.10 -8.70 0.63
N ALA A 146 13.88 -7.63 0.42
CA ALA A 146 13.43 -6.26 0.64
C ALA A 146 14.23 -5.21 -0.16
N LEU A 147 13.63 -4.03 -0.34
CA LEU A 147 14.38 -2.78 -0.50
C LEU A 147 14.74 -2.28 0.91
N ASP A 148 16.03 -2.17 1.19
CA ASP A 148 16.52 -1.66 2.46
C ASP A 148 16.99 -0.21 2.31
N ILE A 149 16.51 0.67 3.19
CA ILE A 149 16.73 2.12 3.12
C ILE A 149 17.37 2.59 4.42
N SER A 150 18.60 3.11 4.34
CA SER A 150 19.28 3.76 5.47
C SER A 150 18.73 5.17 5.64
N LEU A 151 18.08 5.44 6.78
CA LEU A 151 17.49 6.74 7.07
C LEU A 151 18.57 7.80 7.34
N PRO A 152 18.34 9.06 6.91
CA PRO A 152 19.16 10.19 7.35
C PRO A 152 18.88 10.51 8.82
N ALA A 153 19.52 11.57 9.34
CA ALA A 153 19.29 12.02 10.71
C ALA A 153 17.80 12.20 11.01
N GLN A 154 17.38 11.69 12.17
CA GLN A 154 15.99 11.77 12.63
C GLN A 154 15.51 13.23 12.66
N PRO A 155 14.38 13.54 12.00
CA PRO A 155 13.79 14.86 12.10
C PRO A 155 13.07 15.01 13.46
N ALA A 156 12.44 16.14 13.74
CA ALA A 156 11.72 16.36 14.99
C ALA A 156 10.73 15.21 15.29
N GLU A 157 10.58 14.86 16.57
CA GLU A 157 9.78 13.72 17.01
C GLU A 157 8.35 13.76 16.44
N SER A 158 7.86 12.59 16.02
CA SER A 158 6.52 12.40 15.48
C SER A 158 6.00 11.00 15.81
N LEU A 159 4.67 10.86 15.77
CA LEU A 159 3.97 9.59 15.93
C LEU A 159 4.30 8.58 14.82
N ALA A 160 4.64 9.05 13.62
CA ALA A 160 5.08 8.24 12.48
C ALA A 160 5.94 9.09 11.54
N TYR A 161 6.71 8.44 10.66
CA TYR A 161 7.64 9.08 9.73
C TYR A 161 7.36 8.62 8.30
N VAL A 162 7.60 9.49 7.32
CA VAL A 162 7.16 9.25 5.93
C VAL A 162 8.34 9.33 4.98
N LEU A 163 8.58 8.23 4.28
CA LEU A 163 9.40 8.19 3.08
C LEU A 163 8.52 8.42 1.85
N LYS A 164 9.06 9.13 0.86
CA LYS A 164 8.47 9.42 -0.44
C LYS A 164 9.39 8.86 -1.52
N LEU A 165 8.90 7.85 -2.23
CA LEU A 165 9.58 7.23 -3.36
C LEU A 165 8.94 7.75 -4.63
N SER A 166 9.71 8.43 -5.48
CA SER A 166 9.25 8.99 -6.75
C SER A 166 9.82 8.19 -7.92
N PHE A 167 8.99 7.89 -8.91
CA PHE A 167 9.33 7.07 -10.06
C PHE A 167 9.15 7.85 -11.37
N ASP A 168 9.99 7.56 -12.36
CA ASP A 168 9.76 7.97 -13.75
C ASP A 168 8.72 7.01 -14.36
N GLY A 169 7.47 7.47 -14.44
CA GLY A 169 6.33 6.63 -14.82
C GLY A 169 5.74 5.92 -13.61
N ASN A 170 5.19 4.72 -13.80
CA ASN A 170 4.39 4.08 -12.75
C ASN A 170 5.27 3.45 -11.65
N ILE A 171 4.73 3.43 -10.42
CA ILE A 171 5.23 2.58 -9.33
C ILE A 171 5.26 1.12 -9.85
N PRO A 172 6.36 0.38 -9.67
CA PRO A 172 6.44 -1.04 -10.03
C PRO A 172 5.33 -1.86 -9.35
N VAL A 173 4.80 -2.86 -10.06
CA VAL A 173 3.75 -3.76 -9.54
C VAL A 173 4.43 -4.98 -8.90
N PRO A 174 4.40 -5.13 -7.57
CA PRO A 174 5.08 -6.24 -6.90
C PRO A 174 4.41 -7.58 -7.20
N GLN A 175 5.22 -8.61 -7.39
CA GLN A 175 4.75 -9.99 -7.36
C GLN A 175 4.64 -10.45 -5.89
N PRO A 176 3.44 -10.80 -5.39
CA PRO A 176 3.29 -11.25 -4.01
C PRO A 176 3.85 -12.67 -3.85
N GLN A 177 4.29 -13.05 -2.65
CA GLN A 177 4.79 -14.43 -2.41
C GLN A 177 3.70 -15.49 -2.69
N LEU A 178 2.45 -15.20 -2.29
CA LEU A 178 1.26 -15.98 -2.61
C LEU A 178 0.23 -15.02 -3.20
N GLY A 179 -0.14 -15.23 -4.45
CA GLY A 179 -1.03 -14.34 -5.18
C GLY A 179 -0.74 -14.27 -6.67
N ALA A 180 -1.14 -13.17 -7.29
CA ALA A 180 -0.88 -12.88 -8.69
C ALA A 180 -0.69 -11.38 -8.94
N ALA A 181 -0.18 -11.02 -10.11
CA ALA A 181 -0.22 -9.67 -10.64
C ALA A 181 -0.83 -9.70 -12.05
N VAL A 182 -1.66 -8.71 -12.39
CA VAL A 182 -2.29 -8.61 -13.72
C VAL A 182 -1.99 -7.27 -14.36
N PHE A 183 -1.84 -7.25 -15.69
CA PHE A 183 -1.35 -6.11 -16.44
C PHE A 183 -2.19 -5.86 -17.69
N SER A 184 -2.26 -4.59 -18.08
CA SER A 184 -2.89 -4.18 -19.34
C SER A 184 -1.99 -4.37 -20.57
N ALA A 185 -0.67 -4.45 -20.37
CA ALA A 185 0.28 -4.78 -21.42
C ALA A 185 0.34 -6.30 -21.66
N THR A 186 0.93 -6.71 -22.79
CA THR A 186 1.16 -8.12 -23.12
C THR A 186 2.38 -8.73 -22.41
N SER A 187 2.94 -8.02 -21.45
CA SER A 187 4.04 -8.42 -20.57
C SER A 187 3.83 -7.78 -19.20
N ALA A 188 4.62 -8.16 -18.20
CA ALA A 188 4.58 -7.59 -16.85
C ALA A 188 5.16 -6.18 -16.77
N THR A 189 4.59 -5.24 -17.53
CA THR A 189 5.02 -3.85 -17.61
C THR A 189 3.81 -2.90 -17.65
N GLY A 190 4.03 -1.63 -17.33
CA GLY A 190 3.00 -0.60 -17.36
C GLY A 190 1.99 -0.72 -16.22
N ARG A 191 0.73 -0.34 -16.48
CA ARG A 191 -0.34 -0.36 -15.47
C ARG A 191 -0.77 -1.80 -15.18
N GLY A 192 -0.62 -2.20 -13.92
CA GLY A 192 -1.10 -3.46 -13.39
C GLY A 192 -1.63 -3.33 -11.97
N VAL A 193 -1.99 -4.45 -11.38
CA VAL A 193 -2.46 -4.55 -9.99
C VAL A 193 -1.94 -5.85 -9.36
N THR A 194 -1.48 -5.75 -8.11
CA THR A 194 -1.13 -6.91 -7.28
C THR A 194 -2.36 -7.46 -6.57
N LEU A 195 -2.56 -8.77 -6.64
CA LEU A 195 -3.70 -9.49 -6.08
C LEU A 195 -3.21 -10.54 -5.07
N GLY A 196 -3.59 -10.38 -3.80
CA GLY A 196 -3.42 -11.42 -2.79
C GLY A 196 -4.40 -12.58 -2.97
N GLU A 197 -4.41 -13.52 -2.03
CA GLU A 197 -5.46 -14.55 -1.96
C GLU A 197 -6.84 -13.90 -1.74
N GLY A 198 -7.84 -14.29 -2.53
CA GLY A 198 -9.18 -13.71 -2.42
C GLY A 198 -9.99 -13.76 -3.72
N SER A 199 -11.08 -12.99 -3.73
CA SER A 199 -11.98 -12.86 -4.86
C SER A 199 -12.11 -11.39 -5.25
N PHE A 200 -11.92 -11.11 -6.54
CA PHE A 200 -11.82 -9.76 -7.10
C PHE A 200 -12.83 -9.64 -8.25
N ASN A 201 -13.93 -8.93 -7.98
CA ASN A 201 -14.96 -8.66 -8.97
C ASN A 201 -14.54 -7.51 -9.90
N GLU A 202 -15.35 -7.23 -10.91
CA GLU A 202 -15.10 -6.15 -11.88
C GLU A 202 -14.93 -4.79 -11.19
N VAL A 203 -15.76 -4.50 -10.19
CA VAL A 203 -15.71 -3.23 -9.44
C VAL A 203 -14.37 -3.06 -8.75
N PHE A 204 -13.85 -4.10 -8.10
CA PHE A 204 -12.54 -4.06 -7.46
C PHE A 204 -11.44 -3.82 -8.49
N LEU A 205 -11.44 -4.57 -9.59
CA LEU A 205 -10.40 -4.50 -10.60
C LEU A 205 -10.38 -3.16 -11.34
N ASP A 206 -11.54 -2.57 -11.63
CA ASP A 206 -11.65 -1.23 -12.24
C ASP A 206 -11.12 -0.12 -11.31
N ASP A 207 -11.35 -0.24 -9.99
CA ASP A 207 -10.86 0.74 -9.01
C ASP A 207 -9.36 0.59 -8.70
N ALA A 208 -8.88 -0.65 -8.57
CA ALA A 208 -7.50 -0.94 -8.18
C ALA A 208 -6.50 -0.85 -9.34
N GLY A 209 -6.90 -1.25 -10.55
CA GLY A 209 -5.95 -1.59 -11.61
C GLY A 209 -6.44 -1.26 -13.02
N PRO A 210 -6.00 -2.03 -14.03
CA PRO A 210 -6.63 -1.98 -15.35
C PRO A 210 -8.04 -2.58 -15.29
N LYS A 211 -8.96 -2.01 -16.09
CA LYS A 211 -10.28 -2.61 -16.32
C LYS A 211 -10.15 -4.09 -16.66
N PRO A 212 -11.03 -4.98 -16.15
CA PRO A 212 -10.94 -6.41 -16.41
C PRO A 212 -10.76 -6.76 -17.89
N GLY A 213 -11.60 -6.20 -18.77
CA GLY A 213 -11.52 -6.44 -20.21
C GLY A 213 -10.23 -5.93 -20.88
N ALA A 214 -9.47 -5.04 -20.22
CA ALA A 214 -8.19 -4.54 -20.71
C ALA A 214 -6.99 -5.36 -20.19
N ILE A 215 -7.20 -6.37 -19.33
CA ILE A 215 -6.13 -7.24 -18.87
C ILE A 215 -5.65 -8.10 -20.05
N ARG A 216 -4.33 -8.13 -20.25
CA ARG A 216 -3.67 -8.85 -21.35
C ARG A 216 -2.59 -9.82 -20.86
N PHE A 217 -2.14 -9.68 -19.61
CA PHE A 217 -1.09 -10.51 -19.04
C PHE A 217 -1.32 -10.78 -17.55
N ILE A 218 -1.03 -12.01 -17.12
CA ILE A 218 -1.19 -12.50 -15.75
C ILE A 218 0.11 -13.18 -15.32
N ARG A 219 0.61 -12.83 -14.15
CA ARG A 219 1.73 -13.52 -13.48
C ARG A 219 1.24 -14.13 -12.17
N VAL A 220 1.25 -15.46 -12.07
CA VAL A 220 0.78 -16.22 -10.91
C VAL A 220 1.98 -16.72 -10.10
N SER A 221 1.98 -16.45 -8.79
CA SER A 221 3.08 -16.86 -7.90
C SER A 221 3.14 -18.37 -7.70
N SER A 222 4.31 -18.87 -7.31
CA SER A 222 4.46 -20.27 -6.90
C SER A 222 3.50 -20.62 -5.76
N GLY A 223 2.94 -21.83 -5.77
CA GLY A 223 1.98 -22.27 -4.75
C GLY A 223 0.63 -21.55 -4.80
N THR A 224 0.33 -20.86 -5.90
CA THR A 224 -0.93 -20.15 -6.12
C THR A 224 -1.61 -20.64 -7.41
N LYS A 225 -2.94 -20.66 -7.41
CA LYS A 225 -3.79 -20.82 -8.59
C LYS A 225 -4.63 -19.57 -8.79
N LEU A 226 -4.85 -19.22 -10.05
CA LEU A 226 -5.71 -18.11 -10.42
C LEU A 226 -6.82 -18.63 -11.34
N THR A 227 -8.08 -18.32 -10.99
CA THR A 227 -9.25 -18.59 -11.84
C THR A 227 -9.76 -17.27 -12.40
N VAL A 228 -9.79 -17.16 -13.72
CA VAL A 228 -10.49 -16.08 -14.43
C VAL A 228 -11.93 -16.52 -14.70
N TYR A 229 -12.87 -15.60 -14.54
CA TYR A 229 -14.26 -15.73 -14.92
C TYR A 229 -14.60 -14.70 -15.99
N SER A 230 -15.44 -15.08 -16.95
CA SER A 230 -15.88 -14.21 -18.05
C SER A 230 -16.78 -13.07 -17.61
N ASN A 231 -17.59 -13.27 -16.55
CA ASN A 231 -18.44 -12.22 -15.99
C ASN A 231 -17.75 -11.46 -14.85
N GLY A 232 -18.24 -10.26 -14.56
CA GLY A 232 -17.70 -9.37 -13.52
C GLY A 232 -17.96 -9.81 -12.08
N ASP A 233 -18.77 -10.85 -11.84
CA ASP A 233 -19.30 -11.24 -10.52
C ASP A 233 -18.92 -12.66 -10.09
N LEU A 234 -17.77 -13.17 -10.57
CA LEU A 234 -17.24 -14.52 -10.31
C LEU A 234 -18.14 -15.64 -10.87
N SER A 235 -18.77 -15.38 -12.02
CA SER A 235 -19.67 -16.30 -12.72
C SER A 235 -19.35 -16.45 -14.22
N GLY A 236 -20.08 -17.32 -14.91
CA GLY A 236 -19.88 -17.60 -16.34
C GLY A 236 -18.75 -18.62 -16.59
N ASP A 237 -18.27 -18.67 -17.83
CA ASP A 237 -17.15 -19.51 -18.22
C ASP A 237 -15.90 -19.14 -17.42
N SER A 238 -15.13 -20.15 -17.02
CA SER A 238 -13.92 -19.95 -16.22
C SER A 238 -12.72 -20.70 -16.78
N LYS A 239 -11.52 -20.16 -16.49
CA LYS A 239 -10.24 -20.74 -16.86
C LYS A 239 -9.27 -20.64 -15.68
N GLU A 240 -8.63 -21.75 -15.34
CA GLU A 240 -7.61 -21.82 -14.30
C GLU A 240 -6.21 -21.65 -14.89
N PHE A 241 -5.34 -20.97 -14.15
CA PHE A 241 -3.94 -20.72 -14.45
C PHE A 241 -3.10 -21.16 -13.25
N ASP A 242 -2.14 -22.06 -13.51
CA ASP A 242 -1.11 -22.44 -12.56
C ASP A 242 -0.02 -21.36 -12.45
N SER A 243 0.97 -21.57 -11.57
CA SER A 243 2.11 -20.65 -11.42
C SER A 243 2.84 -20.40 -12.73
N GLY A 244 3.26 -19.16 -12.94
CA GLY A 244 3.95 -18.72 -14.15
C GLY A 244 3.31 -17.52 -14.82
N GLU A 245 3.73 -17.26 -16.05
CA GLU A 245 3.32 -16.11 -16.85
C GLU A 245 2.39 -16.54 -17.97
N HIS A 246 1.28 -15.82 -18.13
CA HIS A 246 0.20 -16.17 -19.03
C HIS A 246 -0.28 -14.94 -19.80
N SER A 247 -0.37 -15.08 -21.12
CA SER A 247 -1.11 -14.13 -21.95
C SER A 247 -2.59 -14.45 -21.93
N VAL A 248 -3.41 -13.42 -21.91
CA VAL A 248 -4.87 -13.53 -22.02
C VAL A 248 -5.39 -12.64 -23.15
N ASP A 249 -6.54 -13.05 -23.70
CA ASP A 249 -7.19 -12.32 -24.78
C ASP A 249 -7.93 -11.10 -24.22
N GLU A 250 -7.95 -10.01 -24.98
CA GLU A 250 -8.72 -8.82 -24.62
C GLU A 250 -10.20 -9.16 -24.48
N GLY A 251 -10.84 -8.63 -23.44
CA GLY A 251 -12.22 -8.93 -23.11
C GLY A 251 -12.46 -10.30 -22.47
N SER A 252 -11.44 -11.14 -22.28
CA SER A 252 -11.62 -12.49 -21.71
C SER A 252 -11.72 -12.51 -20.18
N VAL A 253 -11.34 -11.42 -19.50
CA VAL A 253 -11.33 -11.31 -18.04
C VAL A 253 -12.48 -10.41 -17.59
N GLY A 254 -13.42 -10.97 -16.82
CA GLY A 254 -14.46 -10.20 -16.11
C GLY A 254 -14.17 -10.08 -14.62
N SER A 255 -13.79 -11.20 -13.98
CA SER A 255 -13.40 -11.23 -12.57
C SER A 255 -12.38 -12.33 -12.28
N ILE A 256 -11.74 -12.27 -11.12
CA ILE A 256 -10.60 -13.12 -10.76
C ILE A 256 -10.79 -13.69 -9.37
N LYS A 257 -10.48 -14.98 -9.19
CA LYS A 257 -10.28 -15.60 -7.89
C LYS A 257 -8.85 -16.11 -7.78
N VAL A 258 -8.20 -15.83 -6.66
CA VAL A 258 -6.84 -16.26 -6.35
C VAL A 258 -6.90 -17.15 -5.11
N SER A 259 -6.32 -18.34 -5.20
CA SER A 259 -6.32 -19.32 -4.11
C SER A 259 -4.98 -20.02 -4.00
N LYS A 260 -4.62 -20.45 -2.79
CA LYS A 260 -3.48 -21.35 -2.60
C LYS A 260 -3.68 -22.67 -3.38
N ALA A 261 -2.63 -23.10 -4.06
CA ALA A 261 -2.60 -24.33 -4.85
C ALA A 261 -2.59 -25.60 -3.98
#